data_AF-A0A8S0PJM2-F1
#
_entry.id   AF-A0A8S0PJM2-F1
#
_cell.length_a   1.000
_cell.length_b   1.000
_cell.length_c   1.000
_cell.angle_alpha   90.00
_cell.angle_beta   90.00
_cell.angle_gamma   90.00
#
_symmetry.space_group_name_H-M   'P 1'
#
loop_
_entity.id
_entity.type
_entity.pdbx_description
1 polymer ?
#
loop_
_entity_poly.entity_id
_entity_poly.type
_entity_poly.pdbx_seq_one_letter_code
_entity_poly.pdbx_strand_id
1 'polypeptide(L)'
;MEINPENPIMDELRKRADADKNDKSVKDLVMLLFETALLTSGFSLDDPNTFGNRIHRMLKLGLSIDEDAGEADVDMPPLEDADADADGSKMEEVD
;
A
#
# COMPACT_ATOMS: atom_id res chain seq x y z
N MET A 1 2.62 9.20 -6.60
CA MET A 1 1.23 8.68 -6.73
C MET A 1 0.30 9.88 -6.66
N GLU A 2 -0.41 10.16 -7.75
CA GLU A 2 -1.42 11.24 -7.78
C GLU A 2 -2.79 10.68 -7.37
N ILE A 3 -3.54 11.44 -6.57
CA ILE A 3 -4.84 11.01 -6.05
C ILE A 3 -5.96 11.76 -6.76
N ASN A 4 -6.96 11.03 -7.26
CA ASN A 4 -8.20 11.62 -7.76
C ASN A 4 -9.22 11.77 -6.61
N PRO A 5 -9.54 13.01 -6.16
CA PRO A 5 -10.48 13.24 -5.07
C PRO A 5 -11.94 12.91 -5.43
N GLU A 6 -12.29 12.85 -6.71
CA GLU A 6 -13.64 12.47 -7.16
C GLU A 6 -13.85 10.95 -7.24
N ASN A 7 -12.80 10.16 -6.96
CA ASN A 7 -12.90 8.71 -6.98
C ASN A 7 -13.60 8.21 -5.69
N PRO A 8 -14.73 7.47 -5.80
CA PRO A 8 -15.48 6.99 -4.64
C PRO A 8 -14.66 6.06 -3.71
N ILE A 9 -13.65 5.37 -4.25
CA ILE A 9 -12.73 4.54 -3.46
C ILE A 9 -11.90 5.42 -2.52
N MET A 10 -11.41 6.56 -3.00
CA MET A 10 -10.61 7.50 -2.19
C MET A 10 -11.44 8.17 -1.11
N ASP A 11 -12.70 8.50 -1.42
CA ASP A 11 -13.65 9.02 -0.43
C ASP A 11 -13.94 8.01 0.69
N GLU A 12 -14.12 6.74 0.35
CA GLU A 12 -14.37 5.67 1.33
C GLU A 12 -13.13 5.39 2.17
N LEU A 13 -11.95 5.31 1.54
CA LEU A 13 -10.67 5.17 2.24
C LEU A 13 -10.44 6.30 3.25
N ARG A 14 -10.74 7.56 2.87
CA ARG A 14 -10.64 8.71 3.77
C ARG A 14 -11.54 8.53 4.99
N LYS A 15 -12.81 8.20 4.79
CA LYS A 15 -13.77 8.02 5.90
C LYS A 15 -13.32 6.93 6.88
N ARG A 16 -12.79 5.82 6.38
CA ARG A 16 -12.30 4.72 7.21
C ARG A 16 -11.04 5.09 7.98
N ALA A 17 -10.10 5.77 7.32
CA ALA A 17 -8.90 6.28 7.98
C ALA A 17 -9.21 7.33 9.07
N ASP A 18 -10.23 8.17 8.84
CA ASP A 18 -10.70 9.15 9.83
C ASP A 18 -11.37 8.47 11.04
N ALA A 19 -12.03 7.33 10.83
CA ALA A 19 -12.65 6.54 11.89
C ALA A 19 -11.61 5.78 12.73
N ASP A 20 -10.63 5.15 12.08
CA ASP A 20 -9.51 4.48 12.73
C ASP A 20 -8.22 4.58 11.89
N LYS A 21 -7.27 5.39 12.36
CA LYS A 21 -5.96 5.58 11.71
C LYS A 21 -5.06 4.35 11.80
N ASN A 22 -5.37 3.43 12.71
CA ASN A 22 -4.60 2.21 12.93
C ASN A 22 -5.25 0.98 12.30
N ASP A 23 -6.33 1.15 11.54
CA ASP A 23 -6.98 0.06 10.81
C ASP A 23 -5.99 -0.54 9.81
N LYS A 24 -5.55 -1.77 10.11
CA LYS A 24 -4.61 -2.53 9.30
C LYS A 24 -5.15 -2.82 7.91
N SER A 25 -6.47 -3.04 7.77
CA SER A 25 -7.11 -3.29 6.48
C SER A 25 -7.06 -2.06 5.57
N VAL A 26 -7.21 -0.86 6.14
CA VAL A 26 -7.09 0.41 5.41
C VAL A 26 -5.66 0.63 4.95
N LYS A 27 -4.67 0.39 5.83
CA LYS A 27 -3.24 0.48 5.48
C LYS A 27 -2.88 -0.47 4.34
N ASP A 28 -3.33 -1.73 4.42
CA ASP A 28 -3.12 -2.71 3.35
C ASP A 28 -3.80 -2.26 2.04
N LEU A 29 -5.03 -1.73 2.08
CA LEU A 29 -5.72 -1.27 0.87
C LEU A 29 -5.02 -0.08 0.21
N VAL A 30 -4.47 0.85 1.00
CA VAL A 30 -3.69 1.99 0.47
C VAL A 30 -2.39 1.53 -0.16
N MET A 31 -1.67 0.59 0.47
CA MET A 31 -0.44 0.03 -0.10
C MET A 31 -0.72 -0.72 -1.41
N LEU A 32 -1.80 -1.49 -1.47
CA LEU A 32 -2.20 -2.19 -2.68
C LEU A 32 -2.54 -1.22 -3.82
N LEU A 33 -3.21 -0.11 -3.51
CA LEU A 33 -3.52 0.95 -4.47
C LEU A 33 -2.24 1.59 -5.02
N PHE A 34 -1.25 1.84 -4.15
CA PHE A 34 0.06 2.37 -4.55
C PHE A 34 0.81 1.42 -5.48
N GLU A 35 0.95 0.15 -5.12
CA GLU A 35 1.66 -0.86 -5.93
C GLU A 35 0.96 -1.11 -7.28
N THR A 36 -0.37 -1.09 -7.29
CA THR A 36 -1.15 -1.17 -8.54
C THR A 36 -0.91 0.04 -9.44
N ALA A 37 -0.86 1.25 -8.86
CA ALA A 37 -0.56 2.46 -9.60
C ALA A 37 0.89 2.44 -10.14
N LEU A 38 1.85 1.92 -9.36
CA LEU A 38 3.24 1.74 -9.75
C LEU A 38 3.34 0.82 -10.98
N LEU A 39 2.70 -0.36 -10.91
CA LEU A 39 2.69 -1.35 -11.97
C LEU A 39 2.04 -0.83 -13.26
N THR A 40 0.87 -0.20 -13.15
CA THR A 40 0.15 0.35 -14.32
C THR A 40 0.85 1.56 -14.94
N SER A 41 1.67 2.27 -14.16
CA SER A 41 2.54 3.35 -14.63
C SER A 41 3.84 2.83 -15.28
N GLY A 42 4.06 1.51 -15.33
CA GLY A 42 5.21 0.88 -15.98
C GLY A 42 6.46 0.76 -15.11
N PHE A 43 6.35 1.01 -13.80
CA PHE A 43 7.44 0.78 -12.86
C PHE A 43 7.46 -0.68 -12.38
N SER A 44 8.62 -1.11 -11.92
CA SER A 44 8.78 -2.42 -11.26
C SER A 44 8.42 -2.31 -9.78
N LEU A 45 7.98 -3.43 -9.18
CA LEU A 45 7.77 -3.52 -7.74
C LEU A 45 9.10 -3.80 -7.03
N ASP A 46 9.30 -3.19 -5.86
CA ASP A 46 10.48 -3.42 -5.03
C ASP A 46 10.48 -4.85 -4.44
N ASP A 47 9.34 -5.29 -3.89
CA ASP A 47 9.13 -6.66 -3.44
C ASP A 47 7.81 -7.25 -4.01
N PRO A 48 7.89 -8.01 -5.12
CA PRO A 48 6.73 -8.68 -5.70
C PRO A 48 6.07 -9.71 -4.78
N ASN A 49 6.80 -10.30 -3.81
CA ASN A 49 6.25 -11.30 -2.91
C ASN A 49 5.30 -10.65 -1.91
N THR A 50 5.70 -9.52 -1.31
CA THR A 50 4.86 -8.74 -0.39
C THR A 50 3.57 -8.28 -1.07
N PHE A 51 3.64 -7.82 -2.32
CA PHE A 51 2.45 -7.49 -3.11
C PHE A 51 1.53 -8.72 -3.31
N GLY A 52 2.09 -9.87 -3.68
CA GLY A 52 1.34 -11.12 -3.84
C GLY A 52 0.67 -11.58 -2.55
N ASN A 53 1.39 -11.51 -1.42
CA ASN A 53 0.85 -11.82 -0.09
C ASN A 53 -0.32 -10.92 0.28
N ARG A 54 -0.22 -9.62 -0.03
CA ARG A 54 -1.29 -8.64 0.20
C ARG A 54 -2.54 -8.94 -0.63
N ILE A 55 -2.38 -9.32 -1.89
CA ILE A 55 -3.51 -9.79 -2.75
C ILE A 55 -4.16 -11.03 -2.15
N HIS A 56 -3.36 -12.02 -1.71
CA HIS A 56 -3.90 -13.23 -1.10
C HIS A 56 -4.67 -12.94 0.19
N ARG A 57 -4.18 -12.03 1.05
CA ARG A 57 -4.93 -11.58 2.24
C ARG A 57 -6.25 -10.94 1.86
N MET A 58 -6.26 -10.02 0.89
CA MET A 58 -7.49 -9.38 0.43
C MET A 58 -8.50 -10.37 -0.16
N LEU A 59 -8.02 -11.40 -0.88
CA LEU A 59 -8.87 -12.46 -1.40
C LEU A 59 -9.46 -13.34 -0.29
N LYS A 60 -8.66 -13.70 0.73
CA LYS A 60 -9.13 -14.44 1.91
C LYS A 60 -10.21 -13.64 2.65
N LEU A 61 -9.99 -12.34 2.88
CA LEU A 61 -10.98 -11.43 3.49
C LEU A 61 -12.27 -11.32 2.66
N GLY A 62 -12.15 -11.16 1.34
CA GLY A 62 -13.30 -11.06 0.43
C GLY A 62 -14.13 -12.35 0.32
N LEU A 63 -13.52 -13.50 0.59
CA LEU A 63 -14.16 -14.81 0.64
C LEU A 63 -14.57 -15.23 2.06
N SER A 64 -14.36 -14.38 3.08
CA SER A 64 -14.60 -14.68 4.49
C SER A 64 -13.90 -15.96 4.98
N ILE A 65 -12.67 -16.19 4.51
CA ILE A 65 -11.83 -17.30 4.95
C ILE A 65 -11.01 -16.81 6.14
N ASP A 66 -11.27 -17.36 7.33
CA ASP A 66 -10.58 -16.99 8.57
C ASP A 66 -9.06 -17.16 8.47
N GLU A 67 -8.32 -16.18 8.99
CA GLU A 67 -6.85 -16.10 8.99
C GLU A 67 -6.17 -17.07 9.96
N ASP A 68 -6.90 -18.01 10.58
CA ASP A 68 -6.41 -18.95 11.60
C ASP A 68 -5.43 -20.02 11.07
N ALA A 69 -5.03 -19.94 9.80
CA ALA A 69 -4.00 -20.78 9.19
C ALA A 69 -2.69 -20.01 8.97
N GLY A 70 -2.09 -19.50 10.05
CA GLY A 70 -0.63 -19.50 10.23
C GLY A 70 0.25 -18.62 9.33
N GLU A 71 -0.25 -17.59 8.65
CA GLU A 71 0.61 -16.63 7.93
C GLU A 71 0.73 -15.34 8.72
N ALA A 72 1.80 -15.32 9.49
CA ALA A 72 2.14 -14.32 10.47
C ALA A 72 2.23 -12.89 9.89
N ASP A 73 2.02 -11.99 10.83
CA ASP A 73 2.03 -10.53 10.83
C ASP A 73 3.39 -9.90 10.41
N VAL A 74 4.11 -10.47 9.44
CA VAL A 74 5.56 -10.18 9.22
C VAL A 74 5.83 -9.21 8.05
N ASP A 75 4.82 -8.80 7.29
CA ASP A 75 5.03 -8.29 5.92
C ASP A 75 4.45 -6.89 5.67
N MET A 76 4.35 -6.07 6.73
CA MET A 76 4.20 -4.63 6.56
C MET A 76 5.62 -4.05 6.61
N PRO A 77 6.18 -3.52 5.50
CA PRO A 77 7.44 -2.78 5.59
C PRO A 77 7.25 -1.68 6.64
N PRO A 78 8.25 -1.44 7.51
CA PRO A 78 8.16 -0.33 8.45
C PRO A 78 7.86 0.93 7.64
N LEU A 79 6.75 1.59 7.96
CA LEU A 79 6.48 2.92 7.46
C LEU A 79 7.63 3.78 7.99
N GLU A 80 8.56 4.15 7.13
CA GLU A 80 9.52 5.20 7.47
C GLU A 80 8.68 6.42 7.84
N ASP A 81 8.70 6.79 9.12
CA ASP A 81 8.05 7.99 9.63
C ASP A 81 8.48 9.15 8.72
N ALA A 82 7.49 9.89 8.20
CA ALA A 82 7.66 10.97 7.23
C ALA A 82 8.29 12.24 7.84
N ASP A 83 9.35 12.07 8.62
CA ASP A 83 10.15 13.11 9.26
C ASP A 83 11.64 12.81 9.05
N ALA A 84 12.08 12.74 7.79
CA ALA A 84 13.50 12.82 7.43
C ALA A 84 13.68 13.47 6.06
N ASP A 85 13.92 14.77 6.13
CA ASP A 85 14.74 15.59 5.23
C ASP A 85 14.51 15.51 3.71
N ALA A 86 13.91 16.59 3.22
CA ALA A 86 14.22 17.15 1.92
C ALA A 86 15.72 17.50 1.84
N ASP A 87 16.56 16.59 1.35
CA ASP A 87 17.84 16.98 0.74
C ASP A 87 18.30 15.94 -0.29
N GLY A 88 18.70 16.43 -1.48
CA GLY A 88 19.45 15.62 -2.44
C GLY A 88 18.81 15.33 -3.79
N SER A 89 18.15 16.30 -4.44
CA SER A 89 18.09 16.31 -5.90
C SER A 89 19.52 16.40 -6.46
N LYS A 90 20.09 15.27 -6.91
CA LYS A 90 21.28 15.29 -7.76
C LYS A 90 20.96 14.58 -9.08
N MET A 91 20.64 15.41 -10.06
CA MET A 91 20.51 15.07 -11.48
C MET A 91 21.70 14.26 -11.98
N GLU A 92 21.39 13.17 -12.68
CA GLU A 92 21.86 12.84 -14.02
C GLU A 92 23.22 13.46 -14.44
N GLU A 93 24.30 12.69 -14.33
CA GLU A 93 25.41 12.82 -15.28
C GLU A 93 25.28 11.70 -16.32
N VAL A 94 24.92 12.15 -17.52
CA VAL A 94 25.06 11.45 -18.79
C VAL A 94 26.54 11.29 -19.12
N ASP A 95 26.94 10.08 -19.48
CA ASP A 95 28.09 9.81 -20.38
C ASP A 95 27.65 8.77 -21.42
#